data_AF-A0A4Z1KFE5-F1
#
_entry.id   AF-A0A4Z1KFE5-F1
#
_cell.length_a   1.000
_cell.length_b   1.000
_cell.length_c   1.000
_cell.angle_alpha   90.00
_cell.angle_beta   90.00
_cell.angle_gamma   90.00
#
_symmetry.space_group_name_H-M   'P 1'
#
loop_
_entity.id
_entity.type
_entity.pdbx_description
1 polymer ?
#
loop_
_entity_poly.entity_id
_entity_poly.type
_entity_poly.pdbx_seq_one_letter_code
_entity_poly.pdbx_strand_id
1 'polypeptide(L)'
;MLDKKSKSLSPFSCQQDSTIDDDLCRAFSDLDLQALCVIDRRSSKLHERRTRDLNHLLRSMPSSFSSIKESHDWWQIIMRRNFHWIATARKTILEERPKDEEEVVVYAADDEGLDLKDENCSWTSVAVIPSTNMTLRRDCTTYLNDILRWESIAEPLVKKGLHAAEDSREFLAACLAKIQTAMMMIQVSSVFIVNAIEWDAYSQEFGTIMEYVTKLRPRIIQGEGKYHFDFGVILPMFMVGTHCRNRELRGQAIDILREAKGYREGIWDSDACSRVTAFTRDVEEEWADENGWVPGERRFTITGTKVTVDKGKSLHISGYQKNGTLEGKGDFKEIYITW
;
A
#
# COMPACT_ATOMS: atom_id res chain seq x y z
N MET A 1 -50.15 -1.63 2.64
CA MET A 1 -48.84 -1.00 2.83
C MET A 1 -47.91 -2.04 3.42
N LEU A 2 -47.07 -2.66 2.59
CA LEU A 2 -46.01 -3.55 3.06
C LEU A 2 -44.71 -2.77 2.99
N ASP A 3 -44.20 -2.44 4.16
CA ASP A 3 -42.95 -1.74 4.39
C ASP A 3 -41.79 -2.66 3.95
N LYS A 4 -41.40 -2.58 2.67
CA LYS A 4 -40.18 -3.20 2.17
C LYS A 4 -39.02 -2.37 2.70
N LYS A 5 -38.56 -2.67 3.92
CA LYS A 5 -37.19 -2.34 4.32
C LYS A 5 -36.28 -2.92 3.24
N SER A 6 -35.70 -2.04 2.44
CA SER A 6 -34.59 -2.37 1.56
C SER A 6 -33.50 -2.97 2.45
N LYS A 7 -33.36 -4.30 2.45
CA LYS A 7 -32.19 -4.94 3.03
C LYS A 7 -31.03 -4.50 2.15
N SER A 8 -30.28 -3.51 2.63
CA SER A 8 -28.95 -3.19 2.11
C SER A 8 -28.13 -4.49 2.20
N LEU A 9 -27.94 -5.16 1.05
CA LEU A 9 -27.05 -6.31 0.97
C LEU A 9 -25.61 -5.80 1.17
N SER A 10 -24.81 -6.52 1.96
CA SER A 10 -23.39 -6.17 2.11
C SER A 10 -22.75 -6.15 0.72
N PRO A 11 -21.89 -5.16 0.41
CA PRO A 11 -21.19 -5.09 -0.87
C PRO A 11 -20.31 -6.32 -1.16
N PHE A 12 -20.08 -7.19 -0.17
CA PHE A 12 -19.28 -8.42 -0.28
C PHE A 12 -20.09 -9.72 -0.27
N SER A 13 -21.43 -9.68 -0.27
CA SER A 13 -22.22 -10.91 -0.40
C SER A 13 -22.02 -11.54 -1.78
N CYS A 14 -21.87 -12.86 -1.86
CA CYS A 14 -21.90 -13.56 -3.15
C CYS A 14 -23.26 -13.37 -3.81
N GLN A 15 -23.38 -12.42 -4.73
CA GLN A 15 -24.66 -12.17 -5.42
C GLN A 15 -24.97 -13.25 -6.46
N GLN A 16 -23.99 -14.06 -6.85
CA GLN A 16 -24.12 -15.07 -7.90
C GLN A 16 -24.49 -16.45 -7.34
N ASP A 17 -24.07 -16.78 -6.12
CA ASP A 17 -24.33 -18.09 -5.52
C ASP A 17 -24.45 -17.96 -3.99
N SER A 18 -25.67 -18.09 -3.48
CA SER A 18 -25.98 -18.02 -2.05
C SER A 18 -25.46 -19.21 -1.24
N THR A 19 -24.87 -20.23 -1.90
CA THR A 19 -24.24 -21.37 -1.23
C THR A 19 -22.78 -21.10 -0.85
N ILE A 20 -22.17 -20.06 -1.42
CA ILE A 20 -20.81 -19.65 -1.07
C ILE A 20 -20.85 -18.81 0.20
N ASP A 21 -20.02 -19.19 1.18
CA ASP A 21 -19.89 -18.49 2.44
C ASP A 21 -19.38 -17.04 2.23
N ASP A 22 -20.02 -16.08 2.88
CA ASP A 22 -19.60 -14.68 2.86
C ASP A 22 -18.15 -14.50 3.31
N ASP A 23 -17.66 -15.34 4.22
CA ASP A 23 -16.28 -15.30 4.70
C ASP A 23 -15.28 -15.74 3.62
N LEU A 24 -15.65 -16.73 2.79
CA LEU A 24 -14.87 -17.11 1.61
C LEU A 24 -14.86 -16.00 0.57
N CYS A 25 -16.02 -15.36 0.33
CA CYS A 25 -16.09 -14.22 -0.58
C CYS A 25 -15.22 -13.06 -0.12
N ARG A 26 -15.21 -12.74 1.19
CA ARG A 26 -14.30 -11.72 1.74
C ARG A 26 -12.84 -12.10 1.56
N ALA A 27 -12.45 -13.34 1.89
CA ALA A 27 -11.07 -13.79 1.74
C ALA A 27 -10.55 -13.66 0.28
N PHE A 28 -11.34 -14.08 -0.71
CA PHE A 28 -10.97 -13.90 -2.12
C PHE A 28 -11.00 -12.45 -2.56
N SER A 29 -11.93 -11.65 -2.04
CA SER A 29 -11.95 -10.22 -2.28
C SER A 29 -10.65 -9.60 -1.76
N ASP A 30 -10.23 -9.90 -0.54
CA ASP A 30 -9.05 -9.32 0.09
C ASP A 30 -7.76 -9.74 -0.64
N LEU A 31 -7.68 -11.00 -1.07
CA LEU A 31 -6.62 -11.47 -1.99
C LEU A 31 -6.59 -10.72 -3.32
N ASP A 32 -7.75 -10.44 -3.92
CA ASP A 32 -7.83 -9.67 -5.16
C ASP A 32 -7.28 -8.24 -4.96
N LEU A 33 -7.56 -7.62 -3.80
CA LEU A 33 -6.99 -6.32 -3.42
C LEU A 33 -5.47 -6.42 -3.25
N GLN A 34 -4.99 -7.49 -2.61
CA GLN A 34 -3.55 -7.73 -2.44
C GLN A 34 -2.84 -7.82 -3.80
N ALA A 35 -3.43 -8.56 -4.73
CA ALA A 35 -2.88 -8.71 -6.08
C ALA A 35 -2.78 -7.38 -6.84
N LEU A 36 -3.71 -6.42 -6.63
CA LEU A 36 -3.63 -5.08 -7.24
C LEU A 36 -2.38 -4.30 -6.82
N CYS A 37 -1.79 -4.60 -5.67
CA CYS A 37 -0.67 -3.81 -5.13
C CYS A 37 0.71 -4.33 -5.55
N VAL A 38 0.81 -5.59 -6.02
CA VAL A 38 2.11 -6.24 -6.22
C VAL A 38 2.25 -6.90 -7.57
N ILE A 39 1.24 -7.62 -8.07
CA ILE A 39 1.30 -8.30 -9.38
C ILE A 39 0.00 -7.99 -10.13
N ASP A 40 -0.11 -6.78 -10.64
CA ASP A 40 -1.30 -6.39 -11.38
C ASP A 40 -1.11 -6.59 -12.88
N ARG A 41 -1.68 -7.67 -13.42
CA ARG A 41 -1.66 -7.99 -14.87
C ARG A 41 -2.99 -7.65 -15.56
N ARG A 42 -3.87 -6.95 -14.87
CA ARG A 42 -5.21 -6.62 -15.37
C ARG A 42 -5.13 -5.50 -16.41
N SER A 43 -6.09 -5.50 -17.33
CA SER A 43 -6.13 -4.47 -18.39
C SER A 43 -6.56 -3.10 -17.85
N SER A 44 -6.04 -2.01 -18.43
CA SER A 44 -6.43 -0.63 -18.08
C SER A 44 -7.94 -0.41 -18.16
N LYS A 45 -8.60 -1.00 -19.17
CA LYS A 45 -10.05 -0.96 -19.35
C LYS A 45 -10.81 -1.57 -18.16
N LEU A 46 -10.23 -2.57 -17.49
CA LEU A 46 -10.80 -3.15 -16.28
C LEU A 46 -10.66 -2.19 -15.10
N HIS A 47 -9.48 -1.58 -14.90
CA HIS A 47 -9.26 -0.58 -13.85
C HIS A 47 -10.21 0.61 -13.99
N GLU A 48 -10.31 1.19 -15.19
CA GLU A 48 -11.22 2.31 -15.46
C GLU A 48 -12.68 1.97 -15.17
N ARG A 49 -13.11 0.76 -15.56
CA ARG A 49 -14.47 0.28 -15.29
C ARG A 49 -14.69 0.12 -13.78
N ARG A 50 -13.78 -0.56 -13.08
CA ARG A 50 -13.88 -0.78 -11.63
C ARG A 50 -13.88 0.53 -10.85
N THR A 51 -12.98 1.45 -11.18
CA THR A 51 -12.94 2.80 -10.60
C THR A 51 -14.27 3.52 -10.78
N ARG A 52 -14.86 3.47 -11.99
CA ARG A 52 -16.16 4.08 -12.28
C ARG A 52 -17.29 3.45 -11.47
N ASP A 53 -17.39 2.13 -11.48
CA ASP A 53 -18.44 1.39 -10.77
C ASP A 53 -18.38 1.67 -9.26
N LEU A 54 -17.18 1.64 -8.67
CA LEU A 54 -16.97 1.91 -7.25
C LEU A 54 -17.21 3.38 -6.89
N ASN A 55 -16.85 4.33 -7.78
CA ASN A 55 -17.22 5.74 -7.61
C ASN A 55 -18.74 5.94 -7.60
N HIS A 56 -19.49 5.19 -8.41
CA HIS A 56 -20.95 5.23 -8.36
C HIS A 56 -21.49 4.66 -7.05
N LEU A 57 -20.93 3.54 -6.57
CA LEU A 57 -21.34 2.91 -5.31
C LEU A 57 -21.07 3.81 -4.09
N LEU A 58 -19.91 4.48 -4.04
CA LEU A 58 -19.52 5.36 -2.92
C LEU A 58 -20.44 6.58 -2.74
N ARG A 59 -21.22 6.96 -3.76
CA ARG A 59 -22.28 7.98 -3.62
C ARG A 59 -23.36 7.56 -2.63
N SER A 60 -23.54 6.26 -2.42
CA SER A 60 -24.49 5.68 -1.48
C SER A 60 -23.89 5.39 -0.11
N MET A 61 -22.62 5.76 0.16
CA MET A 61 -22.03 5.62 1.48
C MET A 61 -22.86 6.41 2.51
N PRO A 62 -23.32 5.77 3.59
CA PRO A 62 -24.21 6.40 4.57
C PRO A 62 -23.50 7.50 5.35
N SER A 63 -24.26 8.38 6.00
CA SER A 63 -23.72 9.43 6.88
C SER A 63 -23.35 8.97 8.29
N SER A 64 -23.65 7.71 8.62
CA SER A 64 -23.31 7.05 9.89
C SER A 64 -23.25 5.55 9.67
N PHE A 65 -22.34 4.85 10.35
CA PHE A 65 -22.27 3.40 10.34
C PHE A 65 -22.90 2.82 11.62
N SER A 66 -23.62 1.72 11.48
CA SER A 66 -24.28 1.00 12.58
C SER A 66 -23.31 0.14 13.39
N SER A 67 -22.17 -0.25 12.78
CA SER A 67 -21.18 -1.14 13.41
C SER A 67 -19.80 -0.95 12.80
N ILE A 68 -18.77 -1.37 13.55
CA ILE A 68 -17.38 -1.36 13.06
C ILE A 68 -17.22 -2.27 11.82
N LYS A 69 -18.01 -3.33 11.72
CA LYS A 69 -18.07 -4.19 10.53
C LYS A 69 -18.58 -3.44 9.30
N GLU A 70 -19.69 -2.71 9.42
CA GLU A 70 -20.20 -1.89 8.32
C GLU A 70 -19.21 -0.80 7.90
N SER A 71 -18.55 -0.16 8.88
CA SER A 71 -17.48 0.81 8.62
C SER A 71 -16.34 0.19 7.81
N HIS A 72 -15.90 -1.02 8.19
CA HIS A 72 -14.90 -1.78 7.45
C HIS A 72 -15.35 -2.15 6.03
N ASP A 73 -16.60 -2.60 5.84
CA ASP A 73 -17.11 -2.95 4.52
C ASP A 73 -17.05 -1.73 3.56
N TRP A 74 -17.44 -0.54 4.02
CA TRP A 74 -17.32 0.68 3.22
C TRP A 74 -15.86 1.09 2.99
N TRP A 75 -14.98 0.85 3.96
CA TRP A 75 -13.55 1.12 3.81
C TRP A 75 -12.92 0.25 2.72
N GLN A 76 -13.27 -1.03 2.66
CA GLN A 76 -12.79 -1.94 1.62
C GLN A 76 -13.18 -1.48 0.21
N ILE A 77 -14.35 -0.86 0.03
CA ILE A 77 -14.75 -0.25 -1.24
C ILE A 77 -13.82 0.92 -1.59
N ILE A 78 -13.53 1.80 -0.63
CA ILE A 78 -12.63 2.96 -0.82
C ILE A 78 -11.23 2.48 -1.22
N MET A 79 -10.66 1.51 -0.50
CA MET A 79 -9.33 0.97 -0.82
C MET A 79 -9.28 0.39 -2.23
N ARG A 80 -10.26 -0.44 -2.62
CA ARG A 80 -10.36 -1.01 -3.97
C ARG A 80 -10.43 0.05 -5.05
N ARG A 81 -11.29 1.06 -4.86
CA ARG A 81 -11.42 2.19 -5.79
C ARG A 81 -10.08 2.90 -5.95
N ASN A 82 -9.43 3.21 -4.83
CA ASN A 82 -8.16 3.92 -4.82
C ASN A 82 -7.07 3.12 -5.54
N PHE A 83 -6.91 1.82 -5.27
CA PHE A 83 -5.89 1.00 -5.93
C PHE A 83 -6.15 0.82 -7.43
N HIS A 84 -7.40 0.62 -7.86
CA HIS A 84 -7.72 0.61 -9.29
C HIS A 84 -7.40 1.94 -9.97
N TRP A 85 -7.68 3.07 -9.31
CA TRP A 85 -7.32 4.37 -9.86
C TRP A 85 -5.81 4.61 -9.86
N ILE A 86 -5.08 4.21 -8.82
CA ILE A 86 -3.60 4.30 -8.77
C ILE A 86 -3.01 3.57 -9.98
N ALA A 87 -3.50 2.37 -10.29
CA ALA A 87 -3.07 1.62 -11.47
C ALA A 87 -3.35 2.39 -12.78
N THR A 88 -4.56 2.94 -12.95
CA THR A 88 -4.90 3.78 -14.12
C THR A 88 -4.01 5.02 -14.20
N ALA A 89 -3.85 5.74 -13.10
CA ALA A 89 -3.12 7.00 -13.04
C ALA A 89 -1.63 6.79 -13.35
N ARG A 90 -0.98 5.80 -12.73
CA ARG A 90 0.41 5.42 -13.01
C ARG A 90 0.63 5.16 -14.50
N LYS A 91 -0.26 4.37 -15.11
CA LYS A 91 -0.17 4.09 -16.56
C LYS A 91 -0.35 5.33 -17.42
N THR A 92 -1.33 6.18 -17.12
CA THR A 92 -1.53 7.45 -17.84
C THR A 92 -0.29 8.34 -17.76
N ILE A 93 0.35 8.43 -16.60
CA ILE A 93 1.58 9.22 -16.41
C ILE A 93 2.76 8.62 -17.19
N LEU A 94 2.85 7.29 -17.27
CA LEU A 94 3.86 6.62 -18.10
C LEU A 94 3.66 6.88 -19.60
N GLU A 95 2.40 6.88 -20.06
CA GLU A 95 2.05 7.21 -21.45
C GLU A 95 2.31 8.69 -21.79
N GLU A 96 2.35 9.59 -20.81
CA GLU A 96 2.74 11.01 -20.95
C GLU A 96 4.26 11.20 -21.14
N ARG A 97 5.10 10.16 -20.92
CA ARG A 97 6.55 10.26 -21.10
C ARG A 97 6.91 10.47 -22.57
N PRO A 98 7.84 11.39 -22.91
CA PRO A 98 8.42 11.47 -24.25
C PRO A 98 9.02 10.11 -24.61
N LYS A 99 8.74 9.60 -25.82
CA LYS A 99 9.31 8.33 -26.32
C LYS A 99 10.79 8.42 -26.71
N ASP A 100 11.46 9.47 -26.28
CA ASP A 100 12.84 9.77 -26.66
C ASP A 100 13.79 9.19 -25.61
N GLU A 101 14.06 7.89 -25.77
CA GLU A 101 15.32 7.19 -25.51
C GLU A 101 15.00 5.70 -25.66
N GLU A 102 15.83 4.98 -26.43
CA GLU A 102 15.70 3.54 -26.65
C GLU A 102 15.37 2.84 -25.32
N GLU A 103 14.20 2.22 -25.23
CA GLU A 103 13.97 1.21 -24.20
C GLU A 103 15.15 0.25 -24.31
N VAL A 104 16.04 0.27 -23.31
CA VAL A 104 16.97 -0.84 -23.13
C VAL A 104 16.07 -2.01 -22.76
N VAL A 105 15.60 -2.72 -23.79
CA VAL A 105 14.97 -4.01 -23.65
C VAL A 105 16.08 -4.92 -23.14
N VAL A 106 16.23 -4.94 -21.82
CA VAL A 106 16.93 -6.03 -21.15
C VAL A 106 16.08 -7.25 -21.43
N TYR A 107 16.46 -8.00 -22.47
CA TYR A 107 15.98 -9.36 -22.69
C TYR A 107 16.43 -10.18 -21.49
N ALA A 108 15.66 -10.13 -20.41
CA ALA A 108 15.74 -11.14 -19.37
C ALA A 108 15.29 -12.45 -20.03
N ALA A 109 16.12 -13.49 -19.89
CA ALA A 109 15.79 -14.83 -20.35
C ALA A 109 14.38 -15.22 -19.86
N ASP A 110 13.65 -15.99 -20.69
CA ASP A 110 12.43 -16.70 -20.29
C ASP A 110 12.74 -17.54 -19.04
N ASP A 111 12.51 -16.94 -17.88
CA ASP A 111 12.68 -17.51 -16.56
C ASP A 111 11.34 -17.31 -15.84
N GLU A 112 10.90 -18.30 -15.08
CA GLU A 112 9.58 -18.35 -14.43
C GLU A 112 9.39 -17.27 -13.31
N GLY A 113 10.30 -16.30 -13.23
CA GLY A 113 10.26 -15.19 -12.28
C GLY A 113 9.21 -14.13 -12.63
N LEU A 114 8.57 -13.56 -11.60
CA LEU A 114 7.66 -12.43 -11.73
C LEU A 114 8.47 -11.13 -11.75
N ASP A 115 8.51 -10.49 -12.91
CA ASP A 115 9.14 -9.18 -13.10
C ASP A 115 8.14 -8.07 -12.76
N LEU A 116 8.41 -7.37 -11.66
CA LEU A 116 7.60 -6.31 -11.10
C LEU A 116 8.24 -4.97 -11.44
N LYS A 117 7.76 -4.36 -12.52
CA LYS A 117 8.17 -3.05 -13.01
C LYS A 117 7.16 -1.96 -12.63
N ASP A 118 7.56 -0.70 -12.82
CA ASP A 118 6.81 0.54 -12.60
C ASP A 118 5.30 0.47 -12.92
N GLU A 119 4.90 -0.28 -13.95
CA GLU A 119 3.52 -0.41 -14.40
C GLU A 119 2.63 -1.29 -13.50
N ASN A 120 3.19 -2.33 -12.88
CA ASN A 120 2.41 -3.43 -12.31
C ASN A 120 2.57 -3.60 -10.79
N CYS A 121 3.27 -2.68 -10.12
CA CYS A 121 3.65 -2.79 -8.71
C CYS A 121 3.52 -1.44 -7.98
N SER A 122 2.50 -1.23 -7.14
CA SER A 122 2.12 0.10 -6.64
C SER A 122 3.14 0.76 -5.70
N TRP A 123 4.13 0.01 -5.20
CA TRP A 123 5.17 0.48 -4.29
C TRP A 123 6.53 0.71 -4.95
N THR A 124 6.68 0.45 -6.26
CA THR A 124 7.80 0.98 -7.03
C THR A 124 7.51 2.41 -7.48
N SER A 125 8.54 3.23 -7.69
CA SER A 125 8.36 4.63 -8.09
C SER A 125 8.16 4.77 -9.61
N VAL A 126 7.07 5.40 -10.02
CA VAL A 126 6.70 5.59 -11.46
C VAL A 126 7.04 6.97 -11.97
N ALA A 127 7.03 7.97 -11.10
CA ALA A 127 7.09 9.33 -11.57
C ALA A 127 8.53 9.82 -11.54
N VAL A 128 9.22 9.76 -12.68
CA VAL A 128 10.38 10.63 -12.94
C VAL A 128 9.89 11.98 -13.50
N ILE A 129 8.65 12.03 -14.00
CA ILE A 129 8.02 13.20 -14.59
C ILE A 129 6.84 13.67 -13.72
N PRO A 130 6.81 14.95 -13.31
CA PRO A 130 5.63 15.53 -12.68
C PRO A 130 4.45 15.55 -13.65
N SER A 131 3.38 14.79 -13.36
CA SER A 131 2.18 14.87 -14.19
C SER A 131 1.43 16.17 -13.97
N THR A 132 1.12 16.85 -15.07
CA THR A 132 0.28 18.07 -15.11
C THR A 132 -1.18 17.74 -15.40
N ASN A 133 -1.55 16.45 -15.46
CA ASN A 133 -2.88 16.00 -15.80
C ASN A 133 -3.93 16.46 -14.77
N MET A 134 -4.72 17.46 -15.16
CA MET A 134 -5.71 18.08 -14.29
C MET A 134 -6.83 17.13 -13.88
N THR A 135 -7.14 16.12 -14.70
CA THR A 135 -8.15 15.10 -14.36
C THR A 135 -7.65 14.23 -13.23
N LEU A 136 -6.42 13.71 -13.33
CA LEU A 136 -5.82 12.89 -12.28
C LEU A 136 -5.70 13.69 -10.96
N ARG A 137 -5.30 14.96 -11.03
CA ARG A 137 -5.21 15.81 -9.83
C ARG A 137 -6.57 16.02 -9.16
N ARG A 138 -7.62 16.26 -9.95
CA ARG A 138 -8.99 16.39 -9.42
C ARG A 138 -9.49 15.08 -8.80
N ASP A 139 -9.20 13.95 -9.43
CA ASP A 139 -9.57 12.63 -8.92
C ASP A 139 -8.85 12.35 -7.59
N CYS A 140 -7.54 12.62 -7.52
CA CYS A 140 -6.75 12.54 -6.30
C CYS A 140 -7.37 13.34 -5.14
N THR A 141 -7.67 14.63 -5.36
CA THR A 141 -8.34 15.47 -4.36
C THR A 141 -9.68 14.88 -3.93
N THR A 142 -10.47 14.39 -4.89
CA THR A 142 -11.77 13.75 -4.59
C THR A 142 -11.57 12.53 -3.70
N TYR A 143 -10.54 11.73 -3.95
CA TYR A 143 -10.35 10.46 -3.27
C TYR A 143 -9.75 10.63 -1.88
N LEU A 144 -8.89 11.63 -1.69
CA LEU A 144 -8.46 12.09 -0.36
C LEU A 144 -9.65 12.61 0.45
N ASN A 145 -10.55 13.40 -0.15
CA ASN A 145 -11.76 13.87 0.53
C ASN A 145 -12.70 12.72 0.92
N ASP A 146 -12.82 11.67 0.09
CA ASP A 146 -13.61 10.49 0.44
C ASP A 146 -13.01 9.72 1.62
N ILE A 147 -11.68 9.62 1.71
CA ILE A 147 -10.98 9.01 2.87
C ILE A 147 -11.31 9.81 4.14
N LEU A 148 -11.14 11.13 4.11
CA LEU A 148 -11.43 12.01 5.25
C LEU A 148 -12.91 11.96 5.65
N ARG A 149 -13.82 11.90 4.66
CA ARG A 149 -15.26 11.74 4.89
C ARG A 149 -15.55 10.41 5.60
N TRP A 150 -14.97 9.31 5.12
CA TRP A 150 -15.13 8.01 5.78
C TRP A 150 -14.58 8.05 7.21
N GLU A 151 -13.40 8.63 7.43
CA GLU A 151 -12.79 8.72 8.76
C GLU A 151 -13.68 9.49 9.73
N SER A 152 -14.26 10.60 9.29
CA SER A 152 -15.22 11.38 10.10
C SER A 152 -16.48 10.58 10.46
N ILE A 153 -17.03 9.79 9.52
CA ILE A 153 -18.20 8.95 9.76
C ILE A 153 -17.88 7.78 10.71
N ALA A 154 -16.68 7.20 10.57
CA ALA A 154 -16.21 6.06 11.35
C ALA A 154 -15.73 6.44 12.75
N GLU A 155 -15.39 7.71 12.99
CA GLU A 155 -14.75 8.21 14.21
C GLU A 155 -15.40 7.70 15.52
N PRO A 156 -16.73 7.75 15.72
CA PRO A 156 -17.33 7.30 16.98
C PRO A 156 -17.10 5.80 17.23
N LEU A 157 -17.14 4.99 16.17
CA LEU A 157 -16.95 3.54 16.26
C LEU A 157 -15.48 3.19 16.45
N VAL A 158 -14.58 3.85 15.72
CA VAL A 158 -13.13 3.67 15.86
C VAL A 158 -12.70 4.07 17.27
N LYS A 159 -13.14 5.23 17.78
CA LYS A 159 -12.88 5.64 19.16
C LYS A 159 -13.37 4.60 20.16
N LYS A 160 -14.60 4.10 20.00
CA LYS A 160 -15.12 3.04 20.88
C LYS A 160 -14.25 1.78 20.83
N GLY A 161 -13.83 1.35 19.64
CA GLY A 161 -12.97 0.17 19.47
C GLY A 161 -11.58 0.36 20.10
N LEU A 162 -10.99 1.55 20.00
CA LEU A 162 -9.72 1.88 20.64
C LEU A 162 -9.76 1.85 22.17
N HIS A 163 -10.95 1.95 22.79
CA HIS A 163 -11.14 1.81 24.24
C HIS A 163 -11.56 0.38 24.65
N ALA A 164 -11.72 -0.55 23.70
CA ALA A 164 -12.00 -1.95 24.00
C ALA A 164 -10.75 -2.65 24.55
N ALA A 165 -10.93 -3.87 25.08
CA ALA A 165 -9.81 -4.67 25.56
C ALA A 165 -8.79 -4.93 24.44
N GLU A 166 -7.50 -4.88 24.75
CA GLU A 166 -6.42 -4.95 23.75
C GLU A 166 -6.41 -6.26 22.97
N ASP A 167 -6.96 -7.34 23.51
CA ASP A 167 -7.11 -8.65 22.89
C ASP A 167 -8.43 -8.81 22.08
N SER A 168 -9.33 -7.83 22.15
CA SER A 168 -10.62 -7.83 21.42
C SER A 168 -10.51 -7.59 19.92
N ARG A 169 -11.50 -8.10 19.17
CA ARG A 169 -11.62 -7.86 17.71
C ARG A 169 -11.90 -6.39 17.40
N GLU A 170 -12.62 -5.71 18.28
CA GLU A 170 -12.95 -4.29 18.15
C GLU A 170 -11.69 -3.42 18.24
N PHE A 171 -10.78 -3.71 19.17
CA PHE A 171 -9.50 -3.02 19.27
C PHE A 171 -8.62 -3.27 18.05
N LEU A 172 -8.56 -4.52 17.57
CA LEU A 172 -7.85 -4.85 16.33
C LEU A 172 -8.39 -4.06 15.13
N ALA A 173 -9.70 -4.11 14.91
CA ALA A 173 -10.34 -3.44 13.78
C ALA A 173 -10.17 -1.92 13.84
N ALA A 174 -10.21 -1.31 15.03
CA ALA A 174 -9.98 0.11 15.18
C ALA A 174 -8.53 0.53 14.94
N CYS A 175 -7.55 -0.27 15.37
CA CYS A 175 -6.14 -0.04 15.05
C CYS A 175 -5.89 -0.17 13.54
N LEU A 176 -6.41 -1.24 12.92
CA LEU A 176 -6.28 -1.45 11.47
C LEU A 176 -6.91 -0.31 10.67
N ALA A 177 -8.08 0.20 11.10
CA ALA A 177 -8.69 1.38 10.48
C ALA A 177 -7.72 2.58 10.46
N LYS A 178 -7.11 2.92 11.61
CA LYS A 178 -6.15 4.04 11.69
C LYS A 178 -4.92 3.83 10.80
N ILE A 179 -4.38 2.62 10.79
CA ILE A 179 -3.21 2.24 9.97
C ILE A 179 -3.54 2.36 8.48
N GLN A 180 -4.64 1.73 8.04
CA GLN A 180 -5.03 1.69 6.64
C GLN A 180 -5.44 3.07 6.12
N THR A 181 -6.12 3.89 6.92
CA THR A 181 -6.47 5.27 6.54
C THR A 181 -5.21 6.11 6.29
N ALA A 182 -4.24 6.07 7.21
CA ALA A 182 -2.97 6.77 7.03
C ALA A 182 -2.18 6.24 5.81
N MET A 183 -2.11 4.92 5.65
CA MET A 183 -1.52 4.29 4.46
C MET A 183 -2.17 4.78 3.16
N MET A 184 -3.50 4.87 3.12
CA MET A 184 -4.20 5.26 1.90
C MET A 184 -4.08 6.74 1.55
N MET A 185 -3.97 7.63 2.54
CA MET A 185 -3.65 9.04 2.30
C MET A 185 -2.31 9.18 1.57
N ILE A 186 -1.31 8.40 1.99
CA ILE A 186 -0.01 8.34 1.34
C ILE A 186 -0.12 7.72 -0.07
N GLN A 187 -0.74 6.55 -0.20
CA GLN A 187 -0.82 5.79 -1.47
C GLN A 187 -1.57 6.54 -2.58
N VAL A 188 -2.67 7.24 -2.27
CA VAL A 188 -3.39 8.03 -3.28
C VAL A 188 -2.52 9.19 -3.78
N SER A 189 -1.77 9.81 -2.89
CA SER A 189 -0.93 10.95 -3.22
C SER A 189 0.38 10.55 -3.91
N SER A 190 0.88 9.35 -3.64
CA SER A 190 2.19 8.86 -4.12
C SER A 190 2.29 8.83 -5.65
N VAL A 191 1.16 8.76 -6.35
CA VAL A 191 1.07 8.85 -7.81
C VAL A 191 1.78 10.09 -8.36
N PHE A 192 1.83 11.18 -7.60
CA PHE A 192 2.46 12.45 -8.01
C PHE A 192 3.82 12.70 -7.36
N ILE A 193 4.31 11.81 -6.49
CA ILE A 193 5.59 11.99 -5.83
C ILE A 193 6.69 11.66 -6.83
N VAL A 194 7.49 12.66 -7.19
CA VAL A 194 8.59 12.52 -8.14
C VAL A 194 9.92 12.40 -7.41
N ASN A 195 10.15 13.29 -6.46
CA ASN A 195 11.38 13.31 -5.68
C ASN A 195 11.18 12.63 -4.34
N ALA A 196 12.15 11.82 -3.95
CA ALA A 196 12.13 11.09 -2.70
C ALA A 196 12.06 11.99 -1.44
N ILE A 197 12.31 13.29 -1.56
CA ILE A 197 12.13 14.28 -0.48
C ILE A 197 10.66 14.61 -0.20
N GLU A 198 9.79 14.49 -1.20
CA GLU A 198 8.37 14.85 -1.07
C GLU A 198 7.61 13.92 -0.11
N TRP A 199 8.13 12.72 0.15
CA TRP A 199 7.59 11.81 1.16
C TRP A 199 7.63 12.40 2.58
N ASP A 200 8.51 13.36 2.87
CA ASP A 200 8.63 13.97 4.21
C ASP A 200 7.36 14.72 4.62
N ALA A 201 6.55 15.14 3.65
CA ALA A 201 5.24 15.74 3.89
C ALA A 201 4.27 14.81 4.63
N TYR A 202 4.51 13.49 4.61
CA TYR A 202 3.64 12.48 5.21
C TYR A 202 4.15 11.96 6.57
N SER A 203 5.00 12.74 7.25
CA SER A 203 5.56 12.37 8.56
C SER A 203 4.49 12.05 9.60
N GLN A 204 3.35 12.74 9.57
CA GLN A 204 2.22 12.50 10.48
C GLN A 204 1.55 11.15 10.21
N GLU A 205 1.34 10.79 8.95
CA GLU A 205 0.75 9.53 8.53
C GLU A 205 1.69 8.36 8.87
N PHE A 206 3.00 8.51 8.64
CA PHE A 206 3.99 7.52 9.07
C PHE A 206 3.98 7.32 10.59
N GLY A 207 3.92 8.42 11.36
CA GLY A 207 3.78 8.35 12.82
C GLY A 207 2.51 7.63 13.25
N THR A 208 1.38 7.92 12.61
CA THR A 208 0.09 7.26 12.87
C THR A 208 0.19 5.75 12.59
N ILE A 209 0.77 5.35 11.46
CA ILE A 209 0.99 3.93 11.15
C ILE A 209 1.75 3.25 12.28
N MET A 210 2.89 3.81 12.69
CA MET A 210 3.75 3.20 13.70
C MET A 210 3.14 3.20 15.11
N GLU A 211 2.38 4.22 15.48
CA GLU A 211 1.67 4.26 16.76
C GLU A 211 0.75 3.04 16.91
N TYR A 212 -0.09 2.78 15.91
CA TYR A 212 -1.08 1.70 15.99
C TYR A 212 -0.47 0.33 15.67
N VAL A 213 0.55 0.24 14.80
CA VAL A 213 1.32 -1.00 14.62
C VAL A 213 1.97 -1.43 15.94
N THR A 214 2.54 -0.49 16.69
CA THR A 214 3.18 -0.79 17.98
C THR A 214 2.19 -1.38 18.99
N LYS A 215 0.96 -0.88 19.02
CA LYS A 215 -0.13 -1.45 19.84
C LYS A 215 -0.50 -2.88 19.42
N LEU A 216 -0.32 -3.22 18.14
CA LEU A 216 -0.60 -4.56 17.61
C LEU A 216 0.61 -5.51 17.66
N ARG A 217 1.81 -5.02 18.02
CA ARG A 217 3.06 -5.79 18.04
C ARG A 217 2.96 -7.13 18.76
N PRO A 218 2.35 -7.25 19.96
CA PRO A 218 2.23 -8.55 20.64
C PRO A 218 1.49 -9.59 19.79
N ARG A 219 0.41 -9.18 19.11
CA ARG A 219 -0.38 -10.05 18.24
C ARG A 219 0.37 -10.45 16.98
N ILE A 220 1.10 -9.52 16.38
CA ILE A 220 1.87 -9.77 15.16
C ILE A 220 2.99 -10.79 15.42
N ILE A 221 3.67 -10.68 16.57
CA ILE A 221 4.83 -11.51 16.91
C ILE A 221 4.41 -12.84 17.54
N GLN A 222 3.43 -12.83 18.44
CA GLN A 222 3.06 -13.98 19.27
C GLN A 222 1.78 -14.69 18.79
N GLY A 223 1.06 -14.12 17.83
CA GLY A 223 -0.22 -14.66 17.36
C GLY A 223 -0.11 -16.05 16.72
N GLU A 224 -1.16 -16.86 16.92
CA GLU A 224 -1.37 -18.09 16.17
C GLU A 224 -1.98 -17.74 14.80
N GLY A 225 -1.44 -18.31 13.72
CA GLY A 225 -1.85 -17.98 12.35
C GLY A 225 -0.96 -16.92 11.73
N LYS A 226 0.15 -17.34 11.13
CA LYS A 226 1.12 -16.44 10.50
C LYS A 226 0.75 -16.02 9.08
N TYR A 227 -0.49 -16.25 8.64
CA TYR A 227 -0.93 -15.96 7.29
C TYR A 227 -2.35 -15.37 7.29
N HIS A 228 -2.47 -14.19 6.70
CA HIS A 228 -3.68 -13.40 6.60
C HIS A 228 -3.95 -13.02 5.14
N PHE A 229 -5.20 -12.79 4.75
CA PHE A 229 -5.56 -12.42 3.37
C PHE A 229 -5.73 -10.90 3.17
N ASP A 230 -6.00 -10.18 4.25
CA ASP A 230 -6.28 -8.75 4.29
C ASP A 230 -5.02 -7.89 4.27
N PHE A 231 -5.20 -6.60 3.97
CA PHE A 231 -4.16 -5.59 4.19
C PHE A 231 -4.05 -5.29 5.67
N GLY A 232 -3.17 -5.99 6.37
CA GLY A 232 -2.93 -5.73 7.77
C GLY A 232 -1.90 -4.62 7.95
N VAL A 233 -0.72 -5.01 8.39
CA VAL A 233 0.32 -4.13 8.91
C VAL A 233 1.62 -4.18 8.09
N ILE A 234 1.82 -5.18 7.22
CA ILE A 234 3.09 -5.36 6.51
C ILE A 234 3.32 -4.25 5.48
N LEU A 235 2.38 -3.99 4.56
CA LEU A 235 2.54 -2.92 3.56
C LEU A 235 2.69 -1.53 4.21
N PRO A 236 1.89 -1.14 5.22
CA PRO A 236 2.10 0.12 5.95
C PRO A 236 3.51 0.23 6.56
N MET A 237 3.99 -0.82 7.25
CA MET A 237 5.36 -0.84 7.80
C MET A 237 6.42 -0.81 6.71
N PHE A 238 6.18 -1.49 5.59
CA PHE A 238 7.07 -1.45 4.43
C PHE A 238 7.21 -0.03 3.91
N MET A 239 6.11 0.71 3.77
CA MET A 239 6.12 2.12 3.37
C MET A 239 6.86 3.01 4.37
N VAL A 240 6.69 2.79 5.68
CA VAL A 240 7.49 3.49 6.70
C VAL A 240 8.97 3.17 6.50
N GLY A 241 9.31 1.89 6.37
CA GLY A 241 10.67 1.41 6.19
C GLY A 241 11.35 1.90 4.91
N THR A 242 10.62 2.09 3.81
CA THR A 242 11.19 2.56 2.53
C THR A 242 11.14 4.07 2.36
N HIS A 243 10.12 4.76 2.89
CA HIS A 243 9.86 6.17 2.56
C HIS A 243 9.91 7.13 3.76
N CYS A 244 9.80 6.67 5.01
CA CYS A 244 9.93 7.56 6.17
C CYS A 244 11.42 7.83 6.46
N ARG A 245 11.79 9.11 6.62
CA ARG A 245 13.17 9.52 6.97
C ARG A 245 13.32 9.86 8.46
N ASN A 246 12.29 9.63 9.27
CA ASN A 246 12.45 9.59 10.72
C ASN A 246 13.13 8.27 11.09
N ARG A 247 14.39 8.35 11.54
CA ARG A 247 15.23 7.20 11.86
C ARG A 247 14.62 6.26 12.89
N GLU A 248 13.96 6.82 13.90
CA GLU A 248 13.33 6.04 14.98
C GLU A 248 12.14 5.23 14.45
N LEU A 249 11.20 5.88 13.75
CA LEU A 249 10.04 5.21 13.16
C LEU A 249 10.47 4.12 12.17
N ARG A 250 11.48 4.42 11.35
CA ARG A 250 12.03 3.49 10.36
C ARG A 250 12.69 2.28 11.02
N GLY A 251 13.49 2.51 12.06
CA GLY A 251 14.10 1.44 12.87
C GLY A 251 13.05 0.54 13.52
N GLN A 252 12.03 1.14 14.16
CA GLN A 252 10.92 0.40 14.76
C GLN A 252 10.18 -0.48 13.73
N ALA A 253 9.91 0.04 12.53
CA ALA A 253 9.25 -0.73 11.47
C ALA A 253 10.09 -1.95 11.04
N ILE A 254 11.40 -1.74 10.81
CA ILE A 254 12.34 -2.81 10.45
C ILE A 254 12.40 -3.89 11.53
N ASP A 255 12.47 -3.49 12.80
CA ASP A 255 12.61 -4.41 13.93
C ASP A 255 11.33 -5.23 14.12
N ILE A 256 10.15 -4.59 14.06
CA ILE A 256 8.87 -5.32 14.17
C ILE A 256 8.71 -6.31 13.01
N LEU A 257 9.00 -5.90 11.77
CA LEU A 257 8.97 -6.81 10.61
C LEU A 257 9.92 -8.00 10.79
N ARG A 258 11.12 -7.77 11.32
CA ARG A 258 12.12 -8.82 11.57
C ARG A 258 11.68 -9.79 12.67
N GLU A 259 11.12 -9.26 13.76
CA GLU A 259 10.63 -10.05 14.89
C GLU A 259 9.39 -10.88 14.53
N ALA A 260 8.55 -10.36 13.64
CA ALA A 260 7.36 -11.04 13.13
C ALA A 260 7.66 -12.22 12.20
N LYS A 261 8.85 -12.84 12.28
CA LYS A 261 9.33 -13.84 11.32
C LYS A 261 8.30 -14.92 11.00
N GLY A 262 7.98 -15.00 9.70
CA GLY A 262 7.03 -15.93 9.12
C GLY A 262 5.60 -15.41 9.04
N TYR A 263 5.32 -14.22 9.60
CA TYR A 263 4.05 -13.50 9.44
C TYR A 263 3.91 -12.99 8.00
N ARG A 264 2.74 -13.23 7.40
CA ARG A 264 2.46 -13.01 5.98
C ARG A 264 1.05 -12.47 5.78
N GLU A 265 0.92 -11.55 4.84
CA GLU A 265 -0.34 -10.92 4.44
C GLU A 265 -0.50 -11.06 2.93
N GLY A 266 -1.22 -12.08 2.50
CA GLY A 266 -1.31 -12.50 1.11
C GLY A 266 0.08 -12.80 0.55
N ILE A 267 0.52 -11.91 -0.33
CA ILE A 267 1.82 -12.00 -1.02
C ILE A 267 2.97 -11.33 -0.26
N TRP A 268 2.68 -10.59 0.82
CA TRP A 268 3.67 -9.92 1.63
C TRP A 268 4.29 -10.86 2.67
N ASP A 269 5.60 -10.76 2.85
CA ASP A 269 6.38 -11.55 3.80
C ASP A 269 7.18 -10.61 4.70
N SER A 270 6.97 -10.72 6.01
CA SER A 270 7.58 -9.86 7.03
C SER A 270 9.12 -9.88 7.00
N ASP A 271 9.75 -11.04 6.83
CA ASP A 271 11.21 -11.16 6.82
C ASP A 271 11.78 -10.51 5.54
N ALA A 272 11.18 -10.81 4.39
CA ALA A 272 11.57 -10.18 3.13
C ALA A 272 11.44 -8.65 3.18
N CYS A 273 10.31 -8.14 3.66
CA CYS A 273 10.08 -6.70 3.85
C CYS A 273 11.08 -6.08 4.82
N SER A 274 11.43 -6.75 5.93
CA SER A 274 12.43 -6.25 6.89
C SER A 274 13.81 -6.05 6.26
N ARG A 275 14.20 -6.95 5.34
CA ARG A 275 15.50 -6.92 4.67
C ARG A 275 15.56 -5.85 3.59
N VAL A 276 14.50 -5.69 2.81
CA VAL A 276 14.40 -4.62 1.81
C VAL A 276 14.42 -3.24 2.47
N THR A 277 13.63 -3.05 3.51
CA THR A 277 13.56 -1.78 4.25
C THR A 277 14.88 -1.46 4.96
N ALA A 278 15.54 -2.46 5.55
CA ALA A 278 16.89 -2.30 6.11
C ALA A 278 17.91 -1.89 5.05
N PHE A 279 17.94 -2.56 3.90
CA PHE A 279 18.82 -2.18 2.79
C PHE A 279 18.58 -0.74 2.32
N THR A 280 17.32 -0.35 2.11
CA THR A 280 16.96 1.02 1.72
C THR A 280 17.45 2.04 2.75
N ARG A 281 17.27 1.79 4.05
CA ARG A 281 17.81 2.66 5.11
C ARG A 281 19.33 2.73 5.05
N ASP A 282 20.01 1.59 5.00
CA ASP A 282 21.47 1.53 5.12
C ASP A 282 22.15 2.26 3.94
N VAL A 283 21.60 2.11 2.73
CA VAL A 283 22.03 2.85 1.53
C VAL A 283 21.87 4.37 1.65
N GLU A 284 20.82 4.83 2.33
CA GLU A 284 20.55 6.26 2.53
C GLU A 284 21.39 6.84 3.68
N GLU A 285 21.54 6.10 4.78
CA GLU A 285 22.24 6.55 6.00
C GLU A 285 23.76 6.73 5.79
N GLU A 286 24.36 6.13 4.75
CA GLU A 286 25.72 6.46 4.29
C GLU A 286 25.93 7.97 4.05
N TRP A 287 24.85 8.68 3.74
CA TRP A 287 24.84 10.10 3.37
C TRP A 287 24.09 10.97 4.39
N ALA A 288 23.78 10.42 5.57
CA ALA A 288 23.16 11.17 6.64
C ALA A 288 24.14 12.17 7.25
N ASP A 289 23.65 13.38 7.57
CA ASP A 289 24.41 14.32 8.40
C ASP A 289 24.44 13.90 9.88
N GLU A 290 25.07 14.72 10.72
CA GLU A 290 25.18 14.47 12.17
C GLU A 290 23.82 14.35 12.88
N ASN A 291 22.76 14.91 12.29
CA ASN A 291 21.39 14.86 12.81
C ASN A 291 20.57 13.71 12.20
N GLY A 292 21.15 12.89 11.34
CA GLY A 292 20.46 11.80 10.65
C GLY A 292 19.66 12.25 9.43
N TRP A 293 19.83 13.48 8.93
CA TRP A 293 19.12 13.98 7.77
C TRP A 293 19.82 13.55 6.47
N VAL A 294 19.04 12.99 5.53
CA VAL A 294 19.52 12.54 4.22
C VAL A 294 19.01 13.48 3.12
N PRO A 295 19.90 14.10 2.32
CA PRO A 295 19.52 14.94 1.19
C PRO A 295 18.65 14.22 0.16
N GLY A 296 17.73 14.95 -0.50
CA GLY A 296 16.75 14.38 -1.43
C GLY A 296 17.38 13.57 -2.57
N GLU A 297 18.51 14.04 -3.09
CA GLU A 297 19.30 13.39 -4.14
C GLU A 297 20.06 12.16 -3.64
N ARG A 298 20.34 12.06 -2.34
CA ARG A 298 20.98 10.89 -1.72
C ARG A 298 19.98 9.84 -1.26
N ARG A 299 18.70 10.02 -1.52
CA ARG A 299 17.65 9.05 -1.17
C ARG A 299 17.54 7.96 -2.23
N PHE A 300 17.33 6.74 -1.78
CA PHE A 300 17.19 5.57 -2.62
C PHE A 300 15.75 5.41 -3.09
N THR A 301 15.57 5.13 -4.37
CA THR A 301 14.26 4.88 -4.98
C THR A 301 14.26 3.50 -5.59
N ILE A 302 13.35 2.63 -5.13
CA ILE A 302 13.13 1.31 -5.73
C ILE A 302 12.46 1.48 -7.10
N THR A 303 13.10 0.93 -8.14
CA THR A 303 12.66 1.00 -9.54
C THR A 303 12.40 -0.37 -10.15
N GLY A 304 12.83 -1.46 -9.51
CA GLY A 304 12.61 -2.80 -10.01
C GLY A 304 12.57 -3.84 -8.90
N THR A 305 11.73 -4.85 -9.10
CA THR A 305 11.71 -6.03 -8.24
C THR A 305 11.47 -7.29 -9.07
N LYS A 306 12.18 -8.38 -8.75
CA LYS A 306 11.96 -9.70 -9.37
C LYS A 306 11.82 -10.74 -8.27
N VAL A 307 10.75 -11.52 -8.34
CA VAL A 307 10.47 -12.61 -7.39
C VAL A 307 10.58 -13.95 -8.09
N THR A 308 11.31 -14.89 -7.52
CA THR A 308 11.38 -16.29 -7.97
C THR A 308 10.93 -17.24 -6.87
N VAL A 309 10.23 -18.32 -7.23
CA VAL A 309 9.64 -19.26 -6.27
C VAL A 309 9.99 -20.73 -6.57
N ASP A 310 10.57 -21.06 -7.73
CA ASP A 310 10.77 -22.44 -8.21
C ASP A 310 11.83 -23.25 -7.42
N LYS A 311 12.96 -22.63 -7.06
CA LYS A 311 14.16 -23.24 -6.45
C LYS A 311 14.54 -22.62 -5.11
N GLY A 312 13.53 -22.10 -4.41
CA GLY A 312 13.67 -21.27 -3.22
C GLY A 312 13.06 -19.90 -3.46
N LYS A 313 12.57 -19.27 -2.38
CA LYS A 313 12.02 -17.92 -2.47
C LYS A 313 13.18 -16.95 -2.58
N SER A 314 13.24 -16.23 -3.68
CA SER A 314 14.19 -15.13 -3.83
C SER A 314 13.50 -13.85 -4.28
N LEU A 315 14.04 -12.74 -3.80
CA LEU A 315 13.59 -11.39 -4.10
C LEU A 315 14.83 -10.59 -4.48
N HIS A 316 14.85 -10.13 -5.72
CA HIS A 316 15.80 -9.16 -6.20
C HIS A 316 15.13 -7.78 -6.16
N ILE A 317 15.76 -6.82 -5.49
CA ILE A 317 15.37 -5.41 -5.53
C ILE A 317 16.46 -4.63 -6.22
N SER A 318 16.08 -3.76 -7.14
CA SER A 318 16.96 -2.77 -7.74
C SER A 318 16.37 -1.36 -7.63
N GLY A 319 17.24 -0.37 -7.60
CA GLY A 319 16.83 1.01 -7.47
C GLY A 319 17.95 1.98 -7.81
N TYR A 320 17.61 3.25 -7.79
CA TYR A 320 18.48 4.34 -8.20
C TYR A 320 18.69 5.33 -7.04
N GLN A 321 19.94 5.78 -6.89
CA GLN A 321 20.34 6.84 -5.95
C GLN A 321 21.13 7.89 -6.74
N LYS A 322 20.74 9.17 -6.69
CA LYS A 322 21.46 10.23 -7.44
C LYS A 322 22.80 10.54 -6.78
N ASN A 323 23.78 10.94 -7.58
CA ASN A 323 25.10 11.32 -7.08
C ASN A 323 25.26 12.84 -6.95
N GLY A 324 24.52 13.46 -6.01
CA GLY A 324 24.78 14.83 -5.56
C GLY A 324 24.24 15.98 -6.43
N THR A 325 23.55 15.72 -7.54
CA THR A 325 22.77 16.74 -8.27
C THR A 325 21.43 16.17 -8.75
N LEU A 326 20.39 17.02 -8.83
CA LEU A 326 19.05 16.63 -9.31
C LEU A 326 19.05 16.14 -10.78
N GLU A 327 20.00 16.63 -11.58
CA GLU A 327 20.24 16.30 -13.00
C GLU A 327 21.41 15.31 -13.21
N GLY A 328 22.06 14.84 -12.14
CA GLY A 328 23.25 14.00 -12.22
C GLY A 328 22.96 12.54 -12.53
N LYS A 329 23.92 11.88 -13.21
CA LYS A 329 23.98 10.41 -13.27
C LYS A 329 24.16 9.87 -11.85
N GLY A 330 23.33 8.92 -11.47
CA GLY A 330 23.33 8.23 -10.19
C GLY A 330 23.76 6.79 -10.34
N ASP A 331 23.85 6.10 -9.21
CA ASP A 331 24.26 4.71 -9.14
C ASP A 331 23.03 3.81 -9.02
N PHE A 332 23.00 2.73 -9.79
CA PHE A 332 22.07 1.64 -9.57
C PHE A 332 22.59 0.78 -8.41
N LYS A 333 21.74 0.54 -7.42
CA LYS A 333 22.04 -0.35 -6.29
C LYS A 333 21.03 -1.50 -6.28
N GLU A 334 21.50 -2.67 -5.91
CA GLU A 334 20.70 -3.90 -5.92
C GLU A 334 20.97 -4.78 -4.70
N ILE A 335 19.99 -5.60 -4.34
CA ILE A 335 20.10 -6.61 -3.30
C ILE A 335 19.36 -7.88 -3.72
N TYR A 336 19.96 -9.02 -3.43
CA TYR A 336 19.37 -10.35 -3.59
C TYR A 336 19.07 -10.94 -2.21
N ILE A 337 17.79 -11.22 -1.96
CA ILE A 337 17.31 -11.76 -0.70
C ILE A 337 16.79 -13.18 -0.95
N THR A 338 17.25 -14.12 -0.13
CA THR A 338 16.74 -15.50 -0.08
C THR A 338 16.22 -15.79 1.32
N TRP A 339 15.07 -16.47 1.42
CA TRP A 339 14.44 -16.79 2.71
C TRP A 339 13.60 -18.07 2.70
#